data_AF-A0A9P5PQS1-F1
#
_entry.id   AF-A0A9P5PQS1-F1
#
_cell.length_a   1.000
_cell.length_b   1.000
_cell.length_c   1.000
_cell.angle_alpha   90.00
_cell.angle_beta   90.00
_cell.angle_gamma   90.00
#
_symmetry.space_group_name_H-M   'P 1'
#
loop_
_entity.id
_entity.type
_entity.pdbx_description
1 polymer ?
#
loop_
_entity_poly.entity_id
_entity_poly.type
_entity_poly.pdbx_seq_one_letter_code
_entity_poly.pdbx_strand_id
1 'polypeptide(L)'
;MGFGLITTGLPGIGKTLFLFLIWHLRRAENFPTLFMVHPDSALLWKDSRLMLSQVVPEDVPAMIPSEAWCLVDSNRSLIDVPEFLTARGCFIIQAASPREPRMEWKKKHTNVDYLVMKPWSAEELVSGLQLQDISRTKTTADSLVKFRDRSGGSALDAYRYASDMSLCEAVISGAARRINGDMVERAFTSSPSSLKLPTDGHKLSVFPLSDRDRQKYLITSPSECLYERVLSIINKDREVASLRLYNLCVGWPTPGPRALAARIFKRYHDQIKHS
;
A
#
# COMPACT_ATOMS: atom_id res chain seq x y z
N MET A 1 25.67 -6.72 -6.80
CA MET A 1 24.25 -7.14 -7.00
C MET A 1 23.42 -6.45 -5.94
N GLY A 2 22.30 -5.83 -6.32
CA GLY A 2 21.37 -5.25 -5.33
C GLY A 2 20.64 -6.35 -4.57
N PHE A 3 20.54 -6.21 -3.25
CA PHE A 3 19.72 -7.05 -2.39
C PHE A 3 18.83 -6.17 -1.53
N GLY A 4 17.60 -6.60 -1.27
CA GLY A 4 16.67 -5.73 -0.55
C GLY A 4 15.25 -6.24 -0.39
N LEU A 5 14.43 -5.35 0.15
CA LEU A 5 13.07 -5.62 0.58
C LEU A 5 12.15 -4.49 0.16
N ILE A 6 11.02 -4.81 -0.46
CA ILE A 6 9.98 -3.83 -0.79
C ILE A 6 8.80 -4.01 0.16
N THR A 7 8.53 -3.01 0.97
CA THR A 7 7.29 -2.93 1.77
C THR A 7 6.20 -2.28 0.93
N THR A 8 5.16 -3.04 0.61
CA THR A 8 4.04 -2.61 -0.24
C THR A 8 2.69 -2.76 0.44
N GLY A 9 1.62 -2.31 -0.21
CA GLY A 9 0.23 -2.41 0.28
C GLY A 9 -0.56 -1.12 0.09
N LEU A 10 -1.75 -1.07 0.67
CA LEU A 10 -2.70 0.05 0.56
C LEU A 10 -2.03 1.43 0.78
N PRO A 11 -2.23 2.42 -0.12
CA PRO A 11 -1.73 3.78 0.12
C PRO A 11 -2.23 4.33 1.46
N GLY A 12 -1.39 5.07 2.19
CA GLY A 12 -1.79 5.68 3.47
C GLY A 12 -1.71 4.80 4.72
N ILE A 13 -1.31 3.53 4.62
CA ILE A 13 -1.21 2.61 5.79
C ILE A 13 0.06 2.77 6.66
N GLY A 14 0.89 3.79 6.41
CA GLY A 14 2.07 4.04 7.23
C GLY A 14 3.36 3.33 6.79
N LYS A 15 3.53 3.00 5.51
CA LYS A 15 4.82 2.46 4.99
C LYS A 15 5.99 3.43 5.19
N THR A 16 5.76 4.72 4.97
CA THR A 16 6.76 5.76 5.27
C THR A 16 7.08 5.82 6.77
N LEU A 17 6.07 5.68 7.63
CA LEU A 17 6.26 5.61 9.09
C LEU A 17 7.10 4.39 9.48
N PHE A 18 6.90 3.25 8.82
CA PHE A 18 7.73 2.07 9.01
C PHE A 18 9.21 2.34 8.67
N LEU A 19 9.50 3.05 7.57
CA LEU A 19 10.88 3.47 7.28
C LEU A 19 11.43 4.42 8.34
N PHE A 20 10.62 5.37 8.83
CA PHE A 20 11.03 6.25 9.93
C PHE A 20 11.34 5.46 11.20
N LEU A 21 10.57 4.42 11.54
CA LEU A 21 10.86 3.57 12.69
C LEU A 21 12.24 2.89 12.54
N ILE A 22 12.51 2.29 11.37
CA ILE A 22 13.81 1.66 11.09
C ILE A 22 14.94 2.69 11.19
N TRP A 23 14.75 3.88 10.60
CA TRP A 23 15.71 4.98 10.68
C TRP A 23 16.07 5.31 12.13
N HIS A 24 15.08 5.50 13.00
CA HIS A 24 15.32 5.83 14.40
C HIS A 24 16.00 4.70 15.17
N LEU A 25 15.57 3.44 14.96
CA LEU A 25 16.19 2.28 15.61
C LEU A 25 17.67 2.13 15.21
N ARG A 26 17.97 2.25 13.92
CA ARG A 26 19.36 2.16 13.44
C ARG A 26 20.23 3.31 13.92
N ARG A 27 19.66 4.52 14.01
CA ARG A 27 20.36 5.69 14.57
C ARG A 27 20.69 5.51 16.05
N ALA A 28 19.77 4.95 16.83
CA ALA A 28 20.00 4.68 18.25
C ALA A 28 21.20 3.73 18.45
N GLU A 29 21.36 2.75 17.56
CA GLU A 29 22.49 1.81 17.55
C GLU A 29 23.71 2.32 16.74
N ASN A 30 23.68 3.57 16.31
CA ASN A 30 24.73 4.21 15.50
C ASN A 30 25.09 3.48 14.19
N PHE A 31 24.17 2.72 13.60
CA PHE A 31 24.43 2.01 12.35
C PHE A 31 24.31 2.93 11.13
N PRO A 32 25.22 2.82 10.14
CA PRO A 32 25.17 3.63 8.95
C PRO A 32 23.87 3.39 8.19
N THR A 33 23.16 4.47 7.90
CA THR A 33 21.84 4.41 7.29
C THR A 33 21.66 5.62 6.39
N LEU A 34 21.23 5.39 5.16
CA LEU A 34 20.80 6.43 4.23
C LEU A 34 19.28 6.42 4.17
N PHE A 35 18.63 7.58 4.23
CA PHE A 35 17.20 7.73 4.08
C PHE A 35 16.87 8.75 2.99
N MET A 36 16.06 8.33 2.02
CA MET A 36 15.78 9.09 0.81
C MET A 36 14.28 9.14 0.53
N VAL A 37 13.74 10.36 0.47
CA VAL A 37 12.32 10.64 0.21
C VAL A 37 12.13 11.47 -1.07
N HIS A 38 13.20 12.13 -1.53
CA HIS A 38 13.24 12.97 -2.72
C HIS A 38 14.41 12.54 -3.61
N PRO A 39 14.31 12.64 -4.96
CA PRO A 39 15.42 12.32 -5.86
C PRO A 39 16.70 13.13 -5.57
N ASP A 40 16.56 14.39 -5.17
CA ASP A 40 17.70 15.33 -5.04
C ASP A 40 18.22 15.49 -3.61
N SER A 41 17.71 14.72 -2.64
CA SER A 41 18.14 14.88 -1.24
C SER A 41 18.09 13.57 -0.47
N ALA A 42 19.13 13.31 0.32
CA ALA A 42 19.22 12.17 1.21
C ALA A 42 19.79 12.57 2.57
N LEU A 43 19.32 11.87 3.60
CA LEU A 43 19.86 11.93 4.96
C LEU A 43 20.79 10.74 5.15
N LEU A 44 22.08 10.99 5.41
CA LEU A 44 23.03 9.93 5.77
C LEU A 44 23.37 10.05 7.25
N TRP A 45 23.06 9.00 8.01
CA TRP A 45 23.57 8.83 9.37
C TRP A 45 24.82 7.96 9.34
N LYS A 46 25.93 8.46 9.90
CA LYS A 46 27.19 7.73 10.03
C LYS A 46 28.01 8.37 11.15
N ASP A 47 28.78 7.59 11.91
CA ASP A 47 29.72 8.09 12.92
C ASP A 47 29.08 9.09 13.90
N SER A 48 27.84 8.79 14.33
CA SER A 48 27.01 9.62 15.21
C SER A 48 26.73 11.03 14.69
N ARG A 49 26.82 11.22 13.37
CA ARG A 49 26.56 12.49 12.69
C ARG A 49 25.49 12.31 11.63
N LEU A 50 24.62 13.32 11.55
CA LEU A 50 23.70 13.47 10.43
C LEU A 50 24.37 14.32 9.36
N MET A 51 24.56 13.72 8.18
CA MET A 51 25.04 14.40 7.00
C MET A 51 23.86 14.64 6.07
N LEU A 52 23.65 15.90 5.70
CA LEU A 52 22.70 16.29 4.66
C LEU A 52 23.45 16.33 3.35
N SER A 53 23.02 15.52 2.40
CA SER A 53 23.53 15.57 1.04
C SER A 53 22.40 16.05 0.14
N GLN A 54 22.62 17.19 -0.52
CA GLN A 54 22.02 17.36 -1.84
C GLN A 54 22.61 16.25 -2.68
N VAL A 55 21.76 15.38 -3.20
CA VAL A 55 22.20 14.20 -3.93
C VAL A 55 22.70 14.69 -5.28
N VAL A 56 23.98 15.02 -5.35
CA VAL A 56 24.71 15.03 -6.61
C VAL A 56 25.06 13.56 -6.86
N PRO A 57 24.47 12.90 -7.88
CA PRO A 57 24.61 11.46 -8.06
C PRO A 57 26.06 10.97 -8.17
N GLU A 58 26.99 11.86 -8.52
CA GLU A 58 28.42 11.57 -8.67
C GLU A 58 29.15 11.44 -7.32
N ASP A 59 28.80 12.24 -6.32
CA ASP A 59 29.53 12.29 -5.03
C ASP A 59 28.97 11.32 -3.99
N VAL A 60 27.65 11.07 -4.05
CA VAL A 60 26.91 10.29 -3.07
C VAL A 60 27.41 8.84 -2.94
N PRO A 61 27.75 8.11 -4.02
CA PRO A 61 28.20 6.72 -3.92
C PRO A 61 29.46 6.53 -3.08
N ALA A 62 30.39 7.50 -3.12
CA ALA A 62 31.64 7.44 -2.36
C ALA A 62 31.42 7.68 -0.85
N MET A 63 30.39 8.45 -0.49
CA MET A 63 30.06 8.76 0.90
C MET A 63 29.34 7.62 1.61
N ILE A 64 28.62 6.76 0.87
CA ILE A 64 27.81 5.68 1.43
C ILE A 64 28.71 4.48 1.82
N PRO A 65 28.78 4.12 3.11
CA PRO A 65 29.47 2.90 3.54
C PRO A 65 28.84 1.65 2.91
N SER A 66 29.65 0.64 2.61
CA SER A 66 29.18 -0.62 2.02
C SER A 66 28.13 -1.34 2.87
N GLU A 67 28.23 -1.21 4.18
CA GLU A 67 27.38 -1.82 5.20
C GLU A 67 26.13 -0.99 5.52
N ALA A 68 25.98 0.18 4.88
CA ALA A 68 24.83 1.04 5.10
C ALA A 68 23.53 0.38 4.62
N TRP A 69 22.46 0.60 5.38
CA TRP A 69 21.10 0.31 4.90
C TRP A 69 20.55 1.56 4.21
N CYS A 70 19.92 1.37 3.05
CA CYS A 70 19.31 2.43 2.26
C CYS A 70 17.79 2.32 2.36
N LEU A 71 17.18 3.28 3.04
CA LEU A 71 15.74 3.39 3.23
C LEU A 71 15.19 4.34 2.17
N VAL A 72 14.35 3.84 1.26
CA VAL A 72 13.85 4.59 0.09
C VAL A 72 12.33 4.68 0.14
N ASP A 73 11.79 5.89 0.26
CA ASP A 73 10.34 6.11 0.18
C ASP A 73 9.92 6.45 -1.26
N SER A 74 9.46 5.45 -2.00
CA SER A 74 9.00 5.61 -3.37
C SER A 74 7.59 6.21 -3.42
N ASN A 75 7.54 7.50 -3.73
CA ASN A 75 6.37 8.35 -3.69
C ASN A 75 6.08 9.01 -5.06
N ARG A 76 5.59 10.26 -5.07
CA ARG A 76 5.29 10.99 -6.32
C ARG A 76 6.52 11.63 -6.94
N SER A 77 7.47 12.08 -6.11
CA SER A 77 8.71 12.72 -6.57
C SER A 77 9.81 11.69 -6.78
N LEU A 78 9.94 10.73 -5.87
CA LEU A 78 10.89 9.62 -5.99
C LEU A 78 10.15 8.37 -6.47
N ILE A 79 10.17 8.09 -7.77
CA ILE A 79 9.33 7.03 -8.35
C ILE A 79 9.82 5.64 -7.97
N ASP A 80 11.12 5.38 -8.09
CA ASP A 80 11.74 4.08 -7.83
C ASP A 80 13.10 4.24 -7.12
N VAL A 81 13.75 3.12 -6.77
CA VAL A 81 15.09 3.11 -6.20
C VAL A 81 16.11 3.65 -7.22
N PRO A 82 16.90 4.69 -6.87
CA PRO A 82 17.95 5.20 -7.74
C PRO A 82 19.02 4.15 -8.08
N GLU A 83 19.48 4.15 -9.33
CA GLU A 83 20.43 3.14 -9.84
C GLU A 83 21.79 3.18 -9.12
N PHE A 84 22.22 4.34 -8.63
CA PHE A 84 23.47 4.44 -7.89
C PHE A 84 23.43 3.65 -6.56
N LEU A 85 22.26 3.51 -5.93
CA LEU A 85 22.10 2.71 -4.71
C LEU A 85 22.19 1.21 -5.03
N THR A 86 21.59 0.76 -6.12
CA THR A 86 21.63 -0.65 -6.53
C THR A 86 23.02 -1.05 -7.04
N ALA A 87 23.72 -0.14 -7.73
CA ALA A 87 25.09 -0.33 -8.19
C ALA A 87 26.09 -0.46 -7.03
N ARG A 88 25.88 0.33 -5.95
CA ARG A 88 26.72 0.25 -4.73
C ARG A 88 26.60 -1.09 -4.01
N GLY A 89 25.48 -1.79 -4.18
CA GLY A 89 25.22 -3.08 -3.53
C GLY A 89 24.91 -2.97 -2.04
N CYS A 90 24.35 -1.84 -1.59
CA CYS A 90 23.84 -1.71 -0.22
C CYS A 90 22.55 -2.53 -0.03
N PHE A 91 22.19 -2.81 1.23
CA PHE A 91 20.87 -3.37 1.53
C PHE A 91 19.80 -2.29 1.39
N ILE A 92 18.80 -2.52 0.55
CA ILE A 92 17.77 -1.50 0.26
C ILE A 92 16.44 -1.93 0.86
N ILE A 93 15.81 -1.07 1.65
CA ILE A 93 14.41 -1.20 2.07
C ILE A 93 13.61 -0.11 1.40
N GLN A 94 12.73 -0.50 0.49
CA GLN A 94 11.85 0.41 -0.23
C GLN A 94 10.45 0.39 0.39
N ALA A 95 9.87 1.55 0.67
CA ALA A 95 8.43 1.70 0.83
C ALA A 95 7.83 2.09 -0.53
N ALA A 96 6.88 1.33 -1.04
CA ALA A 96 6.24 1.63 -2.31
C ALA A 96 4.74 1.33 -2.26
N SER A 97 3.94 2.04 -3.06
CA SER A 97 2.59 1.55 -3.40
C SER A 97 2.71 0.42 -4.42
N PRO A 98 1.76 -0.54 -4.47
CA PRO A 98 1.76 -1.62 -5.46
C PRO A 98 1.43 -1.07 -6.84
N ARG A 99 2.44 -0.53 -7.51
CA ARG A 99 2.36 0.08 -8.84
C ARG A 99 3.63 -0.28 -9.58
N GLU A 100 3.47 -0.66 -10.83
CA GLU A 100 4.56 -1.09 -11.69
C GLU A 100 5.75 -0.12 -11.70
N PRO A 101 5.58 1.19 -11.98
CA PRO A 101 6.71 2.11 -12.04
C PRO A 101 7.49 2.24 -10.72
N ARG A 102 6.88 1.88 -9.59
CA ARG A 102 7.50 2.01 -8.26
C ARG A 102 8.19 0.75 -7.76
N MET A 103 8.24 -0.29 -8.58
CA MET A 103 8.84 -1.58 -8.21
C MET A 103 9.68 -2.14 -9.38
N GLU A 104 10.09 -1.29 -10.33
CA GLU A 104 10.81 -1.71 -11.53
C GLU A 104 12.18 -2.29 -11.20
N TRP A 105 12.89 -1.75 -10.20
CA TRP A 105 14.20 -2.28 -9.80
C TRP A 105 14.13 -3.75 -9.36
N LYS A 106 12.98 -4.23 -8.84
CA LYS A 106 12.78 -5.66 -8.55
C LYS A 106 12.93 -6.53 -9.79
N LYS A 107 12.51 -6.05 -10.97
CA LYS A 107 12.66 -6.80 -12.23
C LYS A 107 14.13 -6.93 -12.65
N LYS A 108 14.97 -5.98 -12.23
CA LYS A 108 16.41 -5.94 -12.53
C LYS A 108 17.26 -6.79 -11.58
N HIS A 109 16.70 -7.25 -10.45
CA HIS A 109 17.47 -7.92 -9.39
C HIS A 109 16.72 -9.11 -8.80
N THR A 110 17.36 -10.29 -8.82
CA THR A 110 16.76 -11.54 -8.31
C THR A 110 16.68 -11.61 -6.78
N ASN A 111 17.48 -10.82 -6.07
CA ASN A 111 17.62 -10.88 -4.60
C ASN A 111 16.78 -9.81 -3.89
N VAL A 112 15.61 -9.50 -4.45
CA VAL A 112 14.71 -8.48 -3.94
C VAL A 112 13.37 -9.11 -3.61
N ASP A 113 13.05 -9.20 -2.33
CA ASP A 113 11.75 -9.68 -1.85
C ASP A 113 10.76 -8.52 -1.67
N TYR A 114 9.48 -8.84 -1.51
CA TYR A 114 8.50 -7.86 -1.03
C TYR A 114 7.70 -8.43 0.13
N LEU A 115 7.28 -7.54 1.02
CA LEU A 115 6.33 -7.82 2.09
C LEU A 115 5.14 -6.89 1.94
N VAL A 116 3.95 -7.46 2.09
CA VAL A 116 2.72 -6.68 2.07
C VAL A 116 2.35 -6.29 3.50
N MET A 117 2.29 -4.99 3.75
CA MET A 117 1.91 -4.41 5.03
C MET A 117 0.39 -4.49 5.19
N LYS A 118 -0.06 -4.86 6.40
CA LYS A 118 -1.48 -4.85 6.74
C LYS A 118 -2.00 -3.41 6.84
N PRO A 119 -3.27 -3.18 6.45
CA PRO A 119 -3.97 -1.97 6.85
C PRO A 119 -4.13 -1.92 8.36
N TRP A 120 -4.34 -0.72 8.88
CA TRP A 120 -4.53 -0.52 10.31
C TRP A 120 -5.85 -1.15 10.77
N SER A 121 -5.81 -1.79 11.94
CA SER A 121 -7.00 -2.23 12.66
C SER A 121 -7.76 -1.04 13.24
N ALA A 122 -8.98 -1.27 13.73
CA ALA A 122 -9.74 -0.22 14.40
C ALA A 122 -9.03 0.22 15.69
N GLU A 123 -8.49 -0.74 16.45
CA GLU A 123 -7.72 -0.49 17.68
C GLU A 123 -6.45 0.31 17.40
N GLU A 124 -5.72 -0.02 16.33
CA GLU A 124 -4.54 0.73 15.90
C GLU A 124 -4.91 2.17 15.52
N LEU A 125 -6.00 2.39 14.77
CA LEU A 125 -6.46 3.74 14.41
C LEU A 125 -6.87 4.55 15.63
N VAL A 126 -7.60 3.95 16.57
CA VAL A 126 -7.98 4.62 17.82
C VAL A 126 -6.74 4.96 18.65
N SER A 127 -5.79 4.02 18.75
CA SER A 127 -4.54 4.23 19.49
C SER A 127 -3.67 5.31 18.84
N GLY A 128 -3.62 5.38 17.51
CA GLY A 128 -2.85 6.39 16.79
C GLY A 128 -3.44 7.80 16.86
N LEU A 129 -4.66 7.96 17.36
CA LEU A 129 -5.27 9.27 17.62
C LEU A 129 -4.44 10.09 18.62
N GLN A 130 -3.80 9.44 19.59
CA GLN A 130 -2.92 10.10 20.57
C GLN A 130 -1.66 10.73 19.93
N LEU A 131 -1.32 10.30 18.72
CA LEU A 131 -0.17 10.81 17.97
C LEU A 131 -0.56 11.93 16.99
N GLN A 132 -1.87 12.21 16.86
CA GLN A 132 -2.36 13.30 16.03
C GLN A 132 -2.38 14.59 16.84
N ASP A 133 -2.27 15.73 16.15
CA ASP A 133 -2.46 17.03 16.78
C ASP A 133 -3.94 17.20 17.19
N ILE A 134 -4.20 17.02 18.48
CA ILE A 134 -5.55 17.05 19.09
C ILE A 134 -6.24 18.39 18.81
N SER A 135 -5.49 19.49 18.71
CA SER A 135 -6.05 20.81 18.43
C SER A 135 -6.66 20.94 17.03
N ARG A 136 -6.27 20.05 16.11
CA ARG A 136 -6.64 20.10 14.68
C ARG A 136 -7.62 19.01 14.27
N THR A 137 -7.76 17.95 15.05
CA THR A 137 -8.59 16.80 14.67
C THR A 137 -9.96 16.84 15.35
N LYS A 138 -11.03 16.87 14.54
CA LYS A 138 -12.42 16.64 15.01
C LYS A 138 -12.79 15.16 15.04
N THR A 139 -11.82 14.29 14.81
CA THR A 139 -12.01 12.85 14.66
C THR A 139 -12.16 12.19 16.02
N THR A 140 -13.22 11.40 16.21
CA THR A 140 -13.48 10.60 17.42
C THR A 140 -13.14 9.13 17.19
N ALA A 141 -12.98 8.36 18.28
CA ALA A 141 -12.77 6.91 18.19
C ALA A 141 -13.90 6.21 17.39
N ASP A 142 -15.16 6.53 17.70
CA ASP A 142 -16.33 5.98 16.98
C ASP A 142 -16.29 6.27 15.48
N SER A 143 -15.87 7.49 15.12
CA SER A 143 -15.76 7.87 13.71
C SER A 143 -14.67 7.08 12.98
N LEU A 144 -13.56 6.76 13.65
CA LEU A 144 -12.48 5.92 13.10
C LEU A 144 -12.91 4.47 12.92
N VAL A 145 -13.62 3.90 13.89
CA VAL A 145 -14.18 2.54 13.79
C VAL A 145 -15.13 2.46 12.60
N LYS A 146 -16.09 3.41 12.53
CA LYS A 146 -17.05 3.49 11.42
C LYS A 146 -16.36 3.70 10.07
N PHE A 147 -15.33 4.54 10.03
CA PHE A 147 -14.53 4.76 8.83
C PHE A 147 -13.82 3.48 8.40
N ARG A 148 -13.16 2.77 9.32
CA ARG A 148 -12.45 1.52 9.03
C ARG A 148 -13.37 0.48 8.42
N ASP A 149 -14.57 0.31 8.98
CA ASP A 149 -15.52 -0.70 8.50
C ASP A 149 -16.06 -0.36 7.10
N ARG A 150 -16.24 0.93 6.81
CA ARG A 150 -16.79 1.38 5.52
C ARG A 150 -15.73 1.58 4.43
N SER A 151 -14.55 2.05 4.78
CA SER A 151 -13.53 2.55 3.84
C SER A 151 -12.19 1.81 3.95
N GLY A 152 -12.02 0.95 4.96
CA GLY A 152 -10.81 0.17 5.19
C GLY A 152 -9.77 0.87 6.08
N GLY A 153 -8.63 0.22 6.30
CA GLY A 153 -7.60 0.62 7.27
C GLY A 153 -6.51 1.56 6.75
N SER A 154 -6.83 2.54 5.89
CA SER A 154 -5.88 3.59 5.51
C SER A 154 -5.80 4.64 6.62
N ALA A 155 -4.72 4.66 7.40
CA ALA A 155 -4.55 5.61 8.50
C ALA A 155 -4.60 7.07 8.03
N LEU A 156 -3.91 7.38 6.92
CA LEU A 156 -3.93 8.72 6.33
C LEU A 156 -5.35 9.19 5.98
N ASP A 157 -6.16 8.31 5.37
CA ASP A 157 -7.52 8.67 4.97
C ASP A 157 -8.46 8.72 6.18
N ALA A 158 -8.25 7.84 7.16
CA ALA A 158 -9.04 7.81 8.39
C ALA A 158 -8.91 9.13 9.16
N TYR A 159 -7.70 9.59 9.45
CA TYR A 159 -7.51 10.87 10.17
C TYR A 159 -7.91 12.10 9.35
N ARG A 160 -7.99 11.96 8.02
CA ARG A 160 -8.43 13.05 7.13
C ARG A 160 -9.94 13.15 6.99
N TYR A 161 -10.65 12.01 6.96
CA TYR A 161 -12.05 11.98 6.55
C TYR A 161 -12.99 11.28 7.55
N ALA A 162 -12.51 10.68 8.64
CA ALA A 162 -13.39 9.99 9.58
C ALA A 162 -14.45 10.93 10.19
N SER A 163 -14.11 12.19 10.46
CA SER A 163 -15.06 13.20 10.95
C SER A 163 -16.12 13.62 9.91
N ASP A 164 -15.84 13.47 8.62
CA ASP A 164 -16.77 13.76 7.53
C ASP A 164 -16.62 12.75 6.39
N MET A 165 -17.36 11.65 6.53
CA MET A 165 -17.33 10.56 5.55
C MET A 165 -17.87 10.97 4.17
N SER A 166 -18.66 12.05 4.06
CA SER A 166 -19.24 12.46 2.78
C SER A 166 -18.15 12.85 1.77
N LEU A 167 -17.09 13.50 2.25
CA LEU A 167 -15.90 13.83 1.46
C LEU A 167 -15.18 12.58 0.98
N CYS A 168 -15.01 11.59 1.86
CA CYS A 168 -14.42 10.30 1.48
C CYS A 168 -15.27 9.63 0.41
N GLU A 169 -16.59 9.58 0.60
CA GLU A 169 -17.53 8.97 -0.34
C GLU A 169 -17.52 9.67 -1.71
N ALA A 170 -17.35 10.99 -1.76
CA ALA A 170 -17.20 11.75 -3.00
C ALA A 170 -15.89 11.39 -3.73
N VAL A 171 -14.75 11.35 -3.02
CA VAL A 171 -13.44 10.95 -3.58
C VAL A 171 -13.50 9.52 -4.10
N ILE A 172 -14.05 8.60 -3.31
CA ILE A 172 -14.29 7.22 -3.70
C ILE A 172 -15.19 7.18 -4.94
N SER A 173 -16.35 7.85 -4.93
CA SER A 173 -17.29 7.77 -6.06
C SER A 173 -16.65 8.29 -7.35
N GLY A 174 -15.94 9.43 -7.29
CA GLY A 174 -15.19 9.97 -8.43
C GLY A 174 -14.14 9.00 -8.96
N ALA A 175 -13.36 8.37 -8.08
CA ALA A 175 -12.36 7.40 -8.50
C ALA A 175 -12.96 6.10 -9.07
N ALA A 176 -14.14 5.65 -8.63
CA ALA A 176 -14.74 4.41 -9.16
C ALA A 176 -15.29 4.60 -10.56
N ARG A 177 -15.79 5.79 -10.90
CA ARG A 177 -16.24 6.11 -12.26
C ARG A 177 -15.14 5.97 -13.32
N ARG A 178 -13.87 5.97 -12.88
CA ARG A 178 -12.69 5.78 -13.74
C ARG A 178 -12.25 4.32 -13.85
N ILE A 179 -12.92 3.40 -13.17
CA ILE A 179 -12.62 1.97 -13.20
C ILE A 179 -13.70 1.29 -14.05
N ASN A 180 -13.27 0.55 -15.07
CA ASN A 180 -14.15 -0.33 -15.84
C ASN A 180 -13.92 -1.81 -15.47
N GLY A 181 -14.79 -2.70 -15.96
CA GLY A 181 -14.71 -4.14 -15.67
C GLY A 181 -13.36 -4.75 -16.04
N ASP A 182 -12.83 -4.44 -17.23
CA ASP A 182 -11.56 -4.97 -17.73
C ASP A 182 -10.36 -4.54 -16.86
N MET A 183 -10.41 -3.35 -16.26
CA MET A 183 -9.39 -2.90 -15.32
C MET A 183 -9.44 -3.71 -14.02
N VAL A 184 -10.63 -4.03 -13.52
CA VAL A 184 -10.79 -4.85 -12.31
C VAL A 184 -10.33 -6.29 -12.57
N GLU A 185 -10.72 -6.87 -13.70
CA GLU A 185 -10.31 -8.21 -14.09
C GLU A 185 -8.78 -8.33 -14.21
N ARG A 186 -8.14 -7.37 -14.90
CA ARG A 186 -6.68 -7.29 -14.97
C ARG A 186 -6.03 -7.04 -13.61
N ALA A 187 -6.63 -6.20 -12.76
CA ALA A 187 -6.09 -5.93 -11.43
C ALA A 187 -6.04 -7.20 -10.58
N PHE A 188 -7.07 -8.04 -10.62
CA PHE A 188 -7.09 -9.28 -9.85
C PHE A 188 -6.03 -10.29 -10.31
N THR A 189 -5.74 -10.37 -11.61
CA THR A 189 -4.72 -11.29 -12.16
C THR A 189 -3.29 -10.76 -12.03
N SER A 190 -3.12 -9.48 -11.71
CA SER A 190 -1.81 -8.84 -11.66
C SER A 190 -0.99 -9.27 -10.45
N SER A 191 0.33 -9.13 -10.55
CA SER A 191 1.20 -9.14 -9.39
C SER A 191 1.26 -7.74 -8.76
N PRO A 192 1.77 -7.58 -7.52
CA PRO A 192 1.87 -6.28 -6.87
C PRO A 192 2.71 -5.28 -7.68
N SER A 193 3.73 -5.79 -8.37
CA SER A 193 4.64 -5.03 -9.23
C SER A 193 4.13 -4.84 -10.66
N SER A 194 2.98 -5.40 -11.04
CA SER A 194 2.35 -5.14 -12.34
C SER A 194 0.98 -4.49 -12.24
N LEU A 195 0.55 -4.15 -11.02
CA LEU A 195 -0.77 -3.59 -10.76
C LEU A 195 -0.92 -2.19 -11.38
N LYS A 196 -1.77 -2.11 -12.40
CA LYS A 196 -2.13 -0.87 -13.11
C LYS A 196 -3.47 -0.36 -12.61
N LEU A 197 -3.43 0.54 -11.63
CA LEU A 197 -4.61 1.22 -11.12
C LEU A 197 -4.47 2.74 -11.29
N PRO A 198 -5.60 3.48 -11.41
CA PRO A 198 -5.59 4.93 -11.40
C PRO A 198 -4.82 5.47 -10.19
N THR A 199 -4.16 6.62 -10.36
CA THR A 199 -3.32 7.26 -9.34
C THR A 199 -4.04 7.59 -8.02
N ASP A 200 -5.36 7.66 -8.04
CA ASP A 200 -6.22 7.88 -6.87
C ASP A 200 -6.96 6.60 -6.41
N GLY A 201 -6.52 5.44 -6.90
CA GLY A 201 -7.16 4.15 -6.65
C GLY A 201 -6.90 3.63 -5.23
N HIS A 202 -7.54 4.21 -4.22
CA HIS A 202 -7.66 3.63 -2.86
C HIS A 202 -8.65 2.43 -2.82
N LYS A 203 -8.98 1.86 -3.97
CA LYS A 203 -10.17 1.01 -4.16
C LYS A 203 -9.86 -0.45 -4.34
N LEU A 204 -8.71 -0.72 -4.92
CA LEU A 204 -8.11 -2.03 -5.03
C LEU A 204 -6.69 -1.87 -4.56
N SER A 205 -6.24 -2.80 -3.73
CA SER A 205 -4.86 -2.83 -3.29
C SER A 205 -4.44 -4.24 -2.96
N VAL A 206 -3.19 -4.38 -2.57
CA VAL A 206 -2.57 -5.64 -2.19
C VAL A 206 -2.65 -5.78 -0.68
N PHE A 207 -3.16 -6.91 -0.23
CA PHE A 207 -3.33 -7.26 1.18
C PHE A 207 -2.64 -8.60 1.45
N PRO A 208 -1.97 -8.77 2.59
CA PRO A 208 -1.32 -10.05 2.91
C PRO A 208 -2.40 -11.11 3.20
N LEU A 209 -2.14 -12.36 2.80
CA LEU A 209 -3.04 -13.48 3.13
C LEU A 209 -2.97 -13.85 4.62
N SER A 210 -1.81 -13.68 5.25
CA SER A 210 -1.61 -14.01 6.67
C SER A 210 -0.49 -13.17 7.28
N ASP A 211 -0.39 -13.16 8.61
CA ASP A 211 0.78 -12.56 9.28
C ASP A 211 2.03 -13.42 9.18
N ARG A 212 1.88 -14.75 9.08
CA ARG A 212 3.00 -15.69 9.00
C ARG A 212 3.73 -15.62 7.66
N ASP A 213 3.00 -15.28 6.61
CA ASP A 213 3.51 -15.16 5.25
C ASP A 213 2.95 -13.90 4.61
N ARG A 214 3.74 -12.82 4.67
CA ARG A 214 3.43 -11.51 4.08
C ARG A 214 3.96 -11.38 2.64
N GLN A 215 4.55 -12.44 2.09
CA GLN A 215 4.88 -12.50 0.66
C GLN A 215 3.67 -12.96 -0.16
N LYS A 216 2.80 -13.80 0.44
CA LYS A 216 1.52 -14.15 -0.17
C LYS A 216 0.48 -13.05 0.01
N TYR A 217 -0.27 -12.78 -1.05
CA TYR A 217 -1.19 -11.65 -1.10
C TYR A 217 -2.50 -11.95 -1.81
N LEU A 218 -3.45 -11.04 -1.62
CA LEU A 218 -4.70 -10.90 -2.37
C LEU A 218 -4.82 -9.46 -2.85
N ILE A 219 -5.21 -9.28 -4.11
CA ILE A 219 -5.66 -7.99 -4.61
C ILE A 219 -7.16 -7.89 -4.38
N THR A 220 -7.60 -6.95 -3.56
CA THR A 220 -9.02 -6.79 -3.22
C THR A 220 -9.34 -5.35 -2.83
N SER A 221 -10.60 -5.07 -2.50
CA SER A 221 -11.00 -3.79 -1.94
C SER A 221 -10.69 -3.71 -0.44
N PRO A 222 -10.37 -2.53 0.11
CA PRO A 222 -10.07 -2.38 1.54
C PRO A 222 -11.22 -2.74 2.48
N SER A 223 -12.46 -2.68 2.00
CA SER A 223 -13.67 -2.99 2.76
C SER A 223 -14.73 -3.59 1.84
N GLU A 224 -15.72 -4.27 2.44
CA GLU A 224 -16.86 -4.81 1.70
C GLU A 224 -17.73 -3.69 1.09
N CYS A 225 -17.95 -2.60 1.83
CA CYS A 225 -18.73 -1.46 1.33
C CYS A 225 -18.08 -0.82 0.09
N LEU A 226 -16.75 -0.67 0.06
CA LEU A 226 -16.03 -0.18 -1.12
C LEU A 226 -16.12 -1.15 -2.28
N TYR A 227 -16.02 -2.45 -2.00
CA TYR A 227 -16.15 -3.49 -2.99
C TYR A 227 -17.52 -3.42 -3.68
N GLU A 228 -18.61 -3.40 -2.91
CA GLU A 228 -19.97 -3.26 -3.44
C GLU A 228 -20.14 -2.01 -4.29
N ARG A 229 -19.55 -0.90 -3.86
CA ARG A 229 -19.63 0.36 -4.59
C ARG A 229 -18.94 0.25 -5.95
N VAL A 230 -17.75 -0.36 -5.98
CA VAL A 230 -17.04 -0.64 -7.24
C VAL A 230 -17.89 -1.53 -8.15
N LEU A 231 -18.52 -2.58 -7.60
CA LEU A 231 -19.42 -3.46 -8.37
C LEU A 231 -20.62 -2.73 -8.96
N SER A 232 -21.30 -1.93 -8.15
CA SER A 232 -22.49 -1.17 -8.57
C SER A 232 -22.20 -0.16 -9.69
N ILE A 233 -20.95 0.27 -9.83
CA ILE A 233 -20.52 1.24 -10.83
C ILE A 233 -20.10 0.54 -12.12
N ILE A 234 -19.48 -0.65 -12.01
CA ILE A 234 -19.03 -1.42 -13.17
C ILE A 234 -20.20 -2.00 -13.97
N ASN A 235 -21.30 -2.34 -13.31
CA ASN A 235 -22.45 -2.91 -14.01
C ASN A 235 -23.76 -2.37 -13.42
N LYS A 236 -24.62 -1.83 -14.30
CA LYS A 236 -25.98 -1.41 -13.89
C LYS A 236 -26.84 -2.62 -13.50
N ASP A 237 -26.53 -3.78 -14.08
CA ASP A 237 -27.12 -5.06 -13.71
C ASP A 237 -26.22 -5.80 -12.71
N ARG A 238 -26.55 -5.63 -11.43
CA ARG A 238 -25.77 -6.12 -10.29
C ARG A 238 -25.62 -7.64 -10.30
N GLU A 239 -26.62 -8.36 -10.82
CA GLU A 239 -26.62 -9.83 -10.87
C GLU A 239 -25.64 -10.34 -11.91
N VAL A 240 -25.69 -9.78 -13.13
CA VAL A 240 -24.78 -10.15 -14.22
C VAL A 240 -23.32 -9.87 -13.85
N ALA A 241 -23.04 -8.75 -13.16
CA ALA A 241 -21.70 -8.45 -12.66
C ALA A 241 -21.22 -9.48 -11.63
N SER A 242 -22.10 -9.80 -10.68
CA SER A 242 -21.78 -10.73 -9.58
C SER A 242 -21.51 -12.13 -10.13
N LEU A 243 -22.33 -12.61 -11.07
CA LEU A 243 -22.14 -13.90 -11.76
C LEU A 243 -20.85 -13.93 -12.57
N ARG A 244 -20.56 -12.87 -13.36
CA ARG A 244 -19.31 -12.80 -14.14
C ARG A 244 -18.09 -12.84 -13.23
N LEU A 245 -18.11 -12.09 -12.13
CA LEU A 245 -17.02 -12.10 -11.16
C LEU A 245 -16.91 -13.40 -10.38
N TYR A 246 -18.02 -14.03 -10.02
CA TYR A 246 -18.03 -15.35 -9.42
C TYR A 246 -17.35 -16.36 -10.36
N ASN A 247 -17.77 -16.41 -11.62
CA ASN A 247 -17.20 -17.32 -12.63
C ASN A 247 -15.70 -17.07 -12.84
N LEU A 248 -15.29 -15.79 -12.89
CA LEU A 248 -13.87 -15.43 -12.89
C LEU A 248 -13.19 -15.98 -11.64
N CYS A 249 -13.69 -15.70 -10.45
CA CYS A 249 -13.06 -16.06 -9.20
C CYS A 249 -12.98 -17.57 -8.94
N VAL A 250 -13.98 -18.35 -9.37
CA VAL A 250 -13.99 -19.82 -9.24
C VAL A 250 -12.98 -20.49 -10.16
N GLY A 251 -12.80 -19.95 -11.38
CA GLY A 251 -11.88 -20.51 -12.37
C GLY A 251 -10.41 -20.41 -11.98
N TRP A 252 -10.07 -19.72 -10.89
CA TRP A 252 -8.69 -19.39 -10.57
C TRP A 252 -8.04 -20.37 -9.58
N PRO A 253 -6.75 -20.68 -9.77
CA PRO A 253 -6.04 -21.64 -8.92
C PRO A 253 -5.65 -21.06 -7.55
N THR A 254 -5.67 -19.74 -7.38
CA THR A 254 -5.20 -19.09 -6.15
C THR A 254 -6.31 -18.98 -5.09
N PRO A 255 -5.98 -19.05 -3.79
CA PRO A 255 -6.99 -19.04 -2.72
C PRO A 255 -7.78 -17.73 -2.61
N GLY A 256 -7.17 -16.61 -2.96
CA GLY A 256 -7.76 -15.28 -2.80
C GLY A 256 -9.04 -15.06 -3.63
N PRO A 257 -9.00 -15.27 -4.95
CA PRO A 257 -10.19 -15.25 -5.80
C PRO A 257 -11.26 -16.23 -5.31
N ARG A 258 -10.92 -17.46 -4.90
CA ARG A 258 -11.92 -18.42 -4.39
C ARG A 258 -12.61 -17.95 -3.11
N ALA A 259 -11.88 -17.30 -2.20
CA ALA A 259 -12.48 -16.69 -1.02
C ALA A 259 -13.45 -15.55 -1.40
N LEU A 260 -13.13 -14.80 -2.46
CA LEU A 260 -14.03 -13.80 -3.01
C LEU A 260 -15.26 -14.44 -3.67
N ALA A 261 -15.09 -15.51 -4.44
CA ALA A 261 -16.19 -16.28 -5.03
C ALA A 261 -17.17 -16.77 -3.96
N ALA A 262 -16.65 -17.35 -2.88
CA ALA A 262 -17.47 -17.84 -1.78
C ALA A 262 -18.30 -16.73 -1.12
N ARG A 263 -17.76 -15.51 -0.99
CA ARG A 263 -18.49 -14.34 -0.48
C ARG A 263 -19.59 -13.89 -1.44
N ILE A 264 -19.28 -13.81 -2.73
CA ILE A 264 -20.27 -13.47 -3.77
C ILE A 264 -21.42 -14.48 -3.75
N PHE A 265 -21.09 -15.78 -3.72
CA PHE A 265 -22.06 -16.87 -3.73
C PHE A 265 -22.96 -16.88 -2.49
N LYS A 266 -22.37 -16.77 -1.29
CA LYS A 266 -23.13 -16.71 -0.04
C LYS A 266 -24.19 -15.62 -0.07
N ARG A 267 -23.81 -14.44 -0.56
CA ARG A 267 -24.71 -13.29 -0.63
C ARG A 267 -25.83 -13.45 -1.63
N TYR A 268 -25.54 -14.00 -2.80
CA TYR A 268 -26.56 -14.32 -3.80
C TYR A 268 -27.60 -15.29 -3.23
N HIS A 269 -27.13 -16.30 -2.51
CA HIS A 269 -27.99 -17.27 -1.84
C HIS A 269 -28.83 -16.66 -0.70
N ASP A 270 -28.26 -15.74 0.09
CA ASP A 270 -28.99 -15.04 1.15
C ASP A 270 -30.08 -14.11 0.59
N GLN A 271 -29.87 -13.50 -0.59
CA GLN A 271 -30.89 -12.69 -1.26
C GLN A 271 -32.09 -13.51 -1.73
N ILE A 272 -31.86 -14.68 -2.33
CA ILE A 272 -32.92 -15.59 -2.78
C ILE A 272 -33.80 -16.08 -1.63
N LYS A 273 -33.23 -16.26 -0.43
CA LYS A 273 -33.99 -16.71 0.75
C LYS A 273 -34.94 -15.66 1.32
N HIS A 274 -34.77 -14.39 0.97
CA HIS A 274 -35.53 -13.27 1.53
C HIS A 274 -36.44 -12.58 0.50
N SER A 275 -36.47 -13.08 -0.73
CA SER A 275 -37.38 -12.71 -1.82
C SER A 275 -38.48 -13.74 -1.96
#